data_AF-A0A0E0NF74-F1
#
_entry.id   AF-A0A0E0NF74-F1
#
_cell.length_a   1.000
_cell.length_b   1.000
_cell.length_c   1.000
_cell.angle_alpha   90.00
_cell.angle_beta   90.00
_cell.angle_gamma   90.00
#
_symmetry.space_group_name_H-M   'P 1'
#
loop_
_entity.id
_entity.type
_entity.pdbx_description
1 polymer ?
#
loop_
_entity_poly.entity_id
_entity_poly.type
_entity_poly.pdbx_seq_one_letter_code
_entity_poly.pdbx_strand_id
1 'polypeptide(L)'
;MVHIEEVEVKRIRMNVLTQPEFLNDDVMDAYIQCLRYNEKGIRGDGKAFLEMAIKTGLLNVEGAHVEASKPRDKRWIRDMARDYLAFDMIFLLINIKDTHWYLAVLNAKRREVQILYSLAKPISKDRPDLRRVKDVKTFRQDLAGILINSELSKIKDRPLLPTTT
;
A
#
# COMPACT_ATOMS: atom_id res chain seq x y z
N MET A 1 14.53 -9.91 -7.12
CA MET A 1 13.38 -9.26 -7.78
C MET A 1 12.15 -10.07 -7.39
N VAL A 2 10.98 -9.47 -7.34
CA VAL A 2 9.68 -10.16 -7.19
C VAL A 2 8.74 -9.55 -8.23
N HIS A 3 7.87 -10.35 -8.84
CA HIS A 3 6.89 -9.86 -9.81
C HIS A 3 5.51 -10.34 -9.38
N ILE A 4 4.71 -9.44 -8.78
CA ILE A 4 3.40 -9.70 -8.17
C ILE A 4 2.35 -9.03 -9.04
N GLU A 5 1.65 -9.82 -9.86
CA GLU A 5 0.65 -9.32 -10.83
C GLU A 5 1.17 -8.17 -11.71
N GLU A 6 0.70 -6.95 -11.48
CA GLU A 6 1.05 -5.73 -12.21
C GLU A 6 2.27 -5.01 -11.61
N VAL A 7 2.80 -5.49 -10.48
CA VAL A 7 3.88 -4.85 -9.72
C VAL A 7 5.18 -5.63 -9.87
N GLU A 8 6.20 -5.00 -10.45
CA GLU A 8 7.56 -5.54 -10.51
C GLU A 8 8.47 -4.82 -9.50
N VAL A 9 8.94 -5.55 -8.48
CA VAL A 9 9.85 -5.02 -7.47
C VAL A 9 11.28 -5.47 -7.75
N LYS A 10 12.08 -4.56 -8.29
CA LYS A 10 13.52 -4.79 -8.55
C LYS A 10 14.27 -5.10 -7.25
N ARG A 11 15.36 -5.86 -7.37
CA ARG A 11 16.19 -6.25 -6.21
C ARG A 11 16.65 -5.03 -5.39
N ILE A 12 17.06 -3.96 -6.07
CA ILE A 12 17.50 -2.72 -5.41
C ILE A 12 16.40 -2.09 -4.55
N ARG A 13 15.14 -2.15 -4.98
CA ARG A 13 13.99 -1.65 -4.23
C ARG A 13 13.65 -2.53 -3.02
N MET A 14 13.98 -3.82 -3.06
CA MET A 14 13.79 -4.74 -1.94
C MET A 14 14.80 -4.55 -0.80
N ASN A 15 15.91 -3.81 -1.02
CA ASN A 15 16.93 -3.59 0.01
C ASN A 15 16.38 -2.89 1.26
N VAL A 16 15.32 -2.09 1.12
CA VAL A 16 14.65 -1.48 2.27
C VAL A 16 14.17 -2.53 3.27
N LEU A 17 13.89 -3.78 2.86
CA LEU A 17 13.45 -4.83 3.79
C LEU A 17 14.56 -5.32 4.71
N THR A 18 15.83 -5.07 4.41
CA THR A 18 16.98 -5.52 5.22
C THR A 18 17.74 -4.37 5.88
N GLN A 19 17.37 -3.13 5.57
CA GLN A 19 18.03 -1.91 6.03
C GLN A 19 17.08 -1.06 6.90
N PRO A 20 17.61 -0.19 7.78
CA PRO A 20 16.80 0.73 8.60
C PRO A 20 16.24 1.92 7.79
N GLU A 21 15.99 1.74 6.50
CA GLU A 21 15.42 2.75 5.60
C GLU A 21 13.89 2.69 5.61
N PHE A 22 13.21 3.76 5.20
CA PHE A 22 11.75 3.71 5.03
C PHE A 22 11.35 2.72 3.93
N LEU A 23 10.21 2.05 4.12
CA LEU A 23 9.63 1.22 3.05
C LEU A 23 9.27 2.12 1.87
N ASN A 24 9.54 1.66 0.65
CA ASN A 24 9.19 2.39 -0.57
C ASN A 24 7.85 1.91 -1.14
N ASP A 25 7.29 2.71 -2.03
CA ASP A 25 5.98 2.47 -2.64
C ASP A 25 5.95 1.14 -3.41
N ASP A 26 7.02 0.76 -4.13
CA ASP A 26 7.07 -0.49 -4.91
C ASP A 26 6.88 -1.73 -4.01
N VAL A 27 7.55 -1.74 -2.85
CA VAL A 27 7.44 -2.82 -1.86
C VAL A 27 6.06 -2.85 -1.21
N MET A 28 5.50 -1.68 -0.89
CA MET A 28 4.18 -1.58 -0.29
C MET A 28 3.07 -1.96 -1.28
N ASP A 29 3.19 -1.60 -2.55
CA ASP A 29 2.24 -1.96 -3.60
C ASP A 29 2.23 -3.47 -3.85
N ALA A 30 3.40 -4.10 -3.89
CA ALA A 30 3.48 -5.56 -3.99
C ALA A 30 2.83 -6.24 -2.78
N TYR A 31 2.99 -5.68 -1.58
CA TYR A 31 2.33 -6.19 -0.39
C TYR A 31 0.81 -6.03 -0.45
N ILE A 32 0.33 -4.86 -0.90
CA ILE A 32 -1.10 -4.59 -1.09
C ILE A 32 -1.72 -5.58 -2.07
N GLN A 33 -1.03 -5.92 -3.17
CA GLN A 33 -1.52 -6.94 -4.11
C GLN A 33 -1.60 -8.33 -3.45
N CYS A 34 -0.59 -8.72 -2.67
CA CYS A 34 -0.68 -9.96 -1.88
C CYS A 34 -1.88 -9.95 -0.91
N LEU A 35 -2.16 -8.81 -0.27
CA LEU A 35 -3.32 -8.69 0.63
C LEU A 35 -4.63 -8.79 -0.14
N ARG A 36 -4.77 -8.10 -1.27
CA ARG A 36 -5.97 -8.15 -2.13
C ARG A 36 -6.24 -9.56 -2.65
N TYR A 37 -5.19 -10.33 -2.95
CA TYR A 37 -5.33 -11.71 -3.42
C TYR A 37 -5.75 -12.66 -2.30
N ASN A 38 -5.18 -12.49 -1.10
CA ASN A 38 -5.43 -13.40 0.03
C ASN A 38 -6.70 -13.04 0.83
N GLU A 39 -7.12 -11.78 0.83
CA GLU A 39 -8.29 -11.29 1.56
C GLU A 39 -9.48 -11.05 0.63
N LYS A 40 -10.68 -11.48 1.04
CA LYS A 40 -11.92 -11.31 0.24
C LYS A 40 -12.40 -9.86 0.08
N GLY A 41 -11.65 -8.88 0.60
CA GLY A 41 -12.01 -7.47 0.57
C GLY A 41 -13.32 -7.14 1.29
N ILE A 42 -13.73 -7.92 2.30
CA ILE A 42 -14.90 -7.62 3.15
C ILE A 42 -14.41 -7.35 4.57
N ARG A 43 -14.81 -6.22 5.15
CA ARG A 43 -14.52 -5.79 6.52
C ARG A 43 -15.81 -5.44 7.25
N GLY A 44 -15.73 -5.09 8.54
CA GLY A 44 -16.91 -4.89 9.39
C GLY A 44 -17.95 -3.90 8.85
N ASP A 45 -17.49 -2.84 8.18
CA ASP A 45 -18.37 -1.83 7.59
C ASP A 45 -18.73 -2.08 6.11
N GLY A 46 -18.31 -3.21 5.53
CA GLY A 46 -18.71 -3.63 4.18
C GLY A 46 -17.54 -3.98 3.26
N LYS A 47 -17.74 -3.77 1.96
CA LYS A 47 -16.74 -4.06 0.94
C LYS A 47 -15.61 -3.04 1.01
N ALA A 48 -14.39 -3.52 1.19
CA ALA A 48 -13.18 -2.75 1.35
C ALA A 48 -12.30 -2.84 0.10
N PHE A 49 -11.76 -1.71 -0.31
CA PHE A 49 -10.72 -1.60 -1.33
C PHE A 49 -9.44 -1.04 -0.72
N LEU A 50 -8.29 -1.62 -1.05
CA LEU A 50 -6.99 -1.20 -0.54
C LEU A 50 -6.21 -0.60 -1.69
N GLU A 51 -6.12 0.73 -1.83
CA GLU A 51 -5.47 1.36 -2.99
C GLU A 51 -3.94 1.26 -2.92
N MET A 52 -3.32 1.19 -4.10
CA MET A 52 -1.87 1.28 -4.28
C MET A 52 -1.32 2.62 -3.74
N ALA A 53 -0.20 2.53 -3.04
CA ALA A 53 0.60 3.64 -2.55
C ALA A 53 0.99 4.61 -3.67
N ILE A 54 1.43 4.11 -4.84
CA ILE A 54 1.81 4.99 -5.96
C ILE A 54 0.64 5.86 -6.41
N LYS A 55 -0.57 5.30 -6.53
CA LYS A 55 -1.77 6.05 -6.91
C LYS A 55 -2.15 7.09 -5.86
N THR A 56 -2.04 6.74 -4.59
CA THR A 56 -2.28 7.68 -3.49
C THR A 56 -1.25 8.81 -3.48
N GLY A 57 0.03 8.51 -3.74
CA GLY A 57 1.08 9.51 -3.91
C GLY A 57 0.80 10.47 -5.07
N LEU A 58 0.31 9.95 -6.20
CA LEU A 58 -0.06 10.77 -7.35
C LEU A 58 -1.25 11.70 -7.06
N LEU A 59 -2.27 11.22 -6.34
CA LEU A 59 -3.38 12.05 -5.88
C LEU A 59 -2.92 13.20 -4.99
N ASN A 60 -1.97 12.94 -4.06
CA ASN A 60 -1.41 13.98 -3.20
C ASN A 60 -0.69 15.08 -4.00
N VAL A 61 0.11 14.69 -5.00
CA VAL A 61 0.80 15.66 -5.87
C VAL A 61 -0.21 16.50 -6.66
N GLU A 62 -1.21 15.88 -7.28
CA GLU A 62 -2.24 16.60 -8.04
C GLU A 62 -3.13 17.49 -7.18
N GLY A 63 -3.39 17.11 -5.93
CA GLY A 63 -4.12 17.90 -4.95
C GLY A 63 -3.34 19.13 -4.46
N ALA A 64 -2.01 19.02 -4.32
CA ALA A 64 -1.16 20.14 -3.93
C ALA A 64 -1.04 21.22 -5.03
N HIS A 65 -1.24 20.85 -6.30
CA HIS A 65 -1.13 21.75 -7.45
C HIS A 65 -2.46 22.37 -7.92
N VAL A 66 -3.52 22.30 -7.10
CA VAL A 66 -4.87 22.83 -7.43
C VAL A 66 -4.87 24.34 -7.69
N GLU A 67 -3.97 25.10 -7.07
CA GLU A 67 -3.94 26.58 -7.22
C GLU A 67 -3.08 27.11 -8.38
N ALA A 68 -2.25 26.27 -9.02
CA ALA A 68 -1.18 26.77 -9.89
C ALA A 68 -1.22 26.31 -11.37
N SER A 69 -2.17 25.46 -11.77
CA SER A 69 -2.12 24.84 -13.10
C SER A 69 -3.37 25.07 -13.96
N LYS A 70 -3.13 25.35 -15.25
CA LYS A 70 -4.16 25.26 -16.32
C LYS A 70 -4.88 23.91 -16.21
N PRO A 71 -6.18 23.82 -16.54
CA PRO A 71 -6.95 22.58 -16.40
C PRO A 71 -6.26 21.46 -17.18
N ARG A 72 -5.57 20.57 -16.46
CA ARG A 72 -5.07 19.30 -17.00
C ARG A 72 -6.25 18.36 -17.14
N ASP A 73 -6.23 17.49 -18.15
CA ASP A 73 -7.21 16.42 -18.24
C ASP A 73 -6.98 15.44 -17.07
N LYS A 74 -7.81 15.59 -16.04
CA LYS A 74 -7.83 14.75 -14.83
C LYS A 74 -8.85 13.61 -14.94
N ARG A 75 -9.19 13.20 -16.17
CA ARG A 75 -10.10 12.07 -16.44
C ARG A 75 -9.75 10.82 -15.63
N TRP A 76 -8.47 10.51 -15.48
CA TRP A 76 -8.03 9.35 -14.69
C TRP A 76 -8.42 9.45 -13.20
N ILE A 77 -8.41 10.65 -12.59
CA ILE A 77 -8.86 10.84 -11.19
C ILE A 77 -10.36 10.59 -11.10
N ARG A 78 -11.12 11.11 -12.07
CA ARG A 78 -12.57 10.91 -12.12
C ARG A 78 -12.93 9.44 -12.31
N ASP A 79 -12.23 8.74 -13.20
CA ASP A 79 -12.51 7.34 -13.49
C ASP A 79 -12.12 6.46 -12.28
N MET A 80 -10.97 6.74 -11.63
CA MET A 80 -10.60 6.13 -10.35
C MET A 80 -11.64 6.38 -9.25
N ALA A 81 -12.08 7.62 -9.08
CA ALA A 81 -13.09 7.97 -8.08
C ALA A 81 -14.44 7.27 -8.35
N ARG A 82 -14.77 7.04 -9.63
CA ARG A 82 -15.96 6.28 -10.01
C ARG A 82 -15.82 4.81 -9.61
N ASP A 83 -14.67 4.20 -9.83
CA ASP A 83 -14.42 2.79 -9.46
C ASP A 83 -14.53 2.58 -7.95
N TYR A 84 -14.12 3.57 -7.16
CA TYR A 84 -14.25 3.56 -5.71
C TYR A 84 -15.69 3.53 -5.20
N LEU A 85 -16.67 4.02 -5.98
CA LEU A 85 -18.09 4.02 -5.58
C LEU A 85 -18.66 2.61 -5.38
N ALA A 86 -17.98 1.58 -5.89
CA ALA A 86 -18.38 0.19 -5.71
C ALA A 86 -17.98 -0.39 -4.33
N PHE A 87 -17.40 0.40 -3.44
CA PHE A 87 -16.86 -0.03 -2.15
C PHE A 87 -17.39 0.85 -1.00
N ASP A 88 -17.59 0.23 0.16
CA ASP A 88 -18.03 0.90 1.39
C ASP A 88 -16.86 1.53 2.15
N MET A 89 -15.66 0.96 1.98
CA MET A 89 -14.43 1.40 2.61
C MET A 89 -13.29 1.49 1.60
N ILE A 90 -12.55 2.59 1.59
CA ILE A 90 -11.38 2.76 0.73
C ILE A 90 -10.19 3.09 1.63
N PHE A 91 -9.17 2.24 1.58
CA PHE A 91 -7.93 2.39 2.34
C PHE A 91 -6.87 3.01 1.43
N LEU A 92 -6.41 4.20 1.79
CA LEU A 92 -5.43 4.99 1.05
C LEU A 92 -4.13 5.03 1.86
N LEU A 93 -3.12 4.32 1.38
CA LEU A 93 -1.81 4.30 2.02
C LEU A 93 -1.01 5.54 1.61
N ILE A 94 -0.74 6.41 2.56
CA ILE A 94 -0.11 7.71 2.31
C ILE A 94 1.34 7.69 2.79
N ASN A 95 2.24 7.95 1.85
CA ASN A 95 3.66 8.16 2.11
C ASN A 95 3.93 9.66 2.34
N ILE A 96 4.44 10.02 3.51
CA ILE A 96 5.15 11.27 3.72
C ILE A 96 6.62 10.98 3.44
N LYS A 97 7.10 11.51 2.31
CA LYS A 97 8.44 11.27 1.79
C LYS A 97 9.49 11.35 2.90
N ASP A 98 10.31 10.29 2.98
CA ASP A 98 11.44 10.15 3.92
C ASP A 98 11.09 10.36 5.41
N THR A 99 9.80 10.24 5.78
CA THR A 99 9.32 10.58 7.13
C THR A 99 8.42 9.50 7.72
N HIS A 100 7.30 9.17 7.06
CA HIS A 100 6.29 8.30 7.67
C HIS A 100 5.26 7.75 6.70
N TRP A 101 4.73 6.56 7.02
CA TRP A 101 3.55 5.99 6.38
C TRP A 101 2.35 6.07 7.30
N TYR A 102 1.22 6.54 6.78
CA TYR A 102 -0.05 6.47 7.49
C TYR A 102 -1.16 5.99 6.57
N LEU A 103 -2.25 5.49 7.17
CA LEU A 103 -3.37 4.94 6.43
C LEU A 103 -4.60 5.81 6.66
N ALA A 104 -5.13 6.39 5.60
CA ALA A 104 -6.44 7.02 5.62
C ALA A 104 -7.49 6.01 5.17
N VAL A 105 -8.62 5.94 5.88
CA VAL A 105 -9.74 5.07 5.54
C VAL A 105 -10.96 5.95 5.31
N LEU A 106 -11.40 6.02 4.06
CA LEU A 106 -12.68 6.61 3.72
C LEU A 106 -13.77 5.57 4.01
N ASN A 107 -14.64 5.85 4.96
CA ASN A 107 -15.73 4.95 5.34
C ASN A 107 -17.07 5.57 4.95
N ALA A 108 -17.63 5.14 3.83
CA ALA A 108 -18.86 5.70 3.29
C ALA A 108 -20.07 5.39 4.18
N LYS A 109 -20.11 4.19 4.76
CA LYS A 109 -21.20 3.75 5.64
C LYS A 109 -21.28 4.58 6.91
N ARG A 110 -20.13 4.90 7.51
CA ARG A 110 -20.03 5.73 8.71
C ARG A 110 -19.91 7.22 8.42
N ARG A 111 -19.75 7.60 7.14
CA ARG A 111 -19.55 8.99 6.68
C ARG A 111 -18.39 9.69 7.37
N GLU A 112 -17.30 8.96 7.56
CA GLU A 112 -16.12 9.46 8.26
C GLU A 112 -14.83 9.13 7.51
N VAL A 113 -13.79 9.91 7.77
CA VAL A 113 -12.41 9.61 7.39
C VAL A 113 -11.65 9.25 8.64
N GLN A 114 -11.17 8.00 8.73
CA GLN A 114 -10.34 7.54 9.83
C GLN A 114 -8.88 7.66 9.44
N ILE A 115 -8.04 8.19 10.33
CA ILE A 115 -6.59 8.24 10.14
C ILE A 115 -5.95 7.27 11.13
N LEU A 116 -5.25 6.25 10.60
CA LEU A 116 -4.44 5.33 11.38
C LEU A 116 -2.99 5.77 11.27
N TYR A 117 -2.48 6.29 12.39
CA TYR A 117 -1.14 6.87 12.50
C TYR A 117 -0.38 6.17 13.63
N SER A 118 0.72 5.49 13.29
CA SER A 118 1.45 4.64 14.24
C SER A 118 2.33 5.43 15.22
N LEU A 119 2.66 6.68 14.90
CA LEU A 119 3.41 7.58 15.81
C LEU A 119 2.51 8.44 16.71
N ALA A 120 1.19 8.25 16.67
CA ALA A 120 0.30 8.90 17.63
C ALA A 120 0.64 8.43 19.05
N LYS A 121 0.53 9.32 20.05
CA LYS A 121 0.58 8.94 21.47
C LYS A 121 -0.31 7.71 21.72
N PRO A 122 0.08 6.81 22.64
CA PRO A 122 -0.43 5.45 22.70
C PRO A 122 -1.93 5.41 22.51
N ILE A 123 -2.32 4.63 21.50
CA ILE A 123 -3.65 4.14 21.23
C ILE A 123 -4.46 4.11 22.52
N SER A 124 -5.58 4.84 22.52
CA SER A 124 -6.44 5.00 23.69
C SER A 124 -6.69 3.65 24.37
N LYS A 125 -6.99 3.65 25.67
CA LYS A 125 -7.37 2.43 26.40
C LYS A 125 -8.49 1.64 25.73
N ASP A 126 -9.19 2.27 24.79
CA ASP A 126 -10.38 1.79 24.10
C ASP A 126 -10.09 1.02 22.80
N ARG A 127 -8.83 0.91 22.35
CA ARG A 127 -8.44 0.19 21.11
C ARG A 127 -7.34 -0.85 21.34
N PRO A 128 -7.57 -1.87 22.18
CA PRO A 128 -6.57 -2.89 22.49
C PRO A 128 -6.09 -3.69 21.26
N ASP A 129 -6.90 -3.76 20.20
CA ASP A 129 -6.56 -4.38 18.92
C ASP A 129 -5.33 -3.74 18.26
N LEU A 130 -5.19 -2.41 18.36
CA LEU A 130 -4.07 -1.69 17.78
C LEU A 130 -2.79 -1.80 18.63
N ARG A 131 -2.85 -2.32 19.85
CA ARG A 131 -1.66 -2.51 20.72
C ARG A 131 -0.79 -3.67 20.29
N ARG A 132 -1.32 -4.61 19.49
CA ARG A 132 -0.59 -5.77 18.98
C ARG A 132 0.17 -5.41 17.69
N VAL A 133 1.12 -4.49 17.80
CA VAL A 133 1.99 -4.12 16.67
C VAL A 133 3.28 -4.92 16.76
N LYS A 134 3.66 -5.60 15.67
CA LYS A 134 4.99 -6.21 15.55
C LYS A 134 6.03 -5.11 15.51
N ASP A 135 7.23 -5.37 16.03
CA ASP A 135 8.32 -4.44 15.79
C ASP A 135 8.65 -4.37 14.29
N VAL A 136 9.23 -3.26 13.86
CA VAL A 136 9.47 -2.99 12.44
C VAL A 136 10.45 -4.00 11.81
N LYS A 137 11.37 -4.58 12.58
CA LYS A 137 12.34 -5.56 12.07
C LYS A 137 11.64 -6.88 11.77
N THR A 138 10.84 -7.40 12.70
CA THR A 138 10.05 -8.61 12.45
C THR A 138 9.04 -8.39 11.33
N PHE A 139 8.38 -7.22 11.27
CA PHE A 139 7.49 -6.89 10.16
C PHE A 139 8.19 -6.97 8.79
N ARG A 140 9.41 -6.41 8.66
CA ARG A 140 10.18 -6.48 7.41
C ARG A 140 10.56 -7.91 7.02
N GLN A 141 10.93 -8.73 7.99
CA GLN A 141 11.26 -10.14 7.73
C GLN A 141 10.04 -10.92 7.23
N ASP A 142 8.90 -10.74 7.89
CA ASP A 142 7.63 -11.35 7.48
C ASP A 142 7.24 -10.87 6.08
N LEU A 143 7.34 -9.57 5.83
CA LEU A 143 7.02 -8.97 4.55
C LEU A 143 7.91 -9.53 3.42
N ALA A 144 9.22 -9.67 3.66
CA ALA A 144 10.11 -10.32 2.71
C ALA A 144 9.67 -11.76 2.40
N GLY A 145 9.32 -12.53 3.43
CA GLY A 145 8.79 -13.89 3.27
C GLY A 145 7.49 -13.93 2.47
N ILE A 146 6.55 -13.02 2.74
CA ILE A 146 5.28 -12.91 2.01
C ILE A 146 5.51 -12.62 0.54
N LEU A 147 6.37 -11.65 0.21
CA LEU A 147 6.63 -11.27 -1.17
C LEU A 147 7.33 -12.38 -1.95
N ILE A 148 8.34 -13.02 -1.34
CA ILE A 148 9.10 -14.10 -2.00
C ILE A 148 8.24 -15.34 -2.25
N ASN A 149 7.40 -15.71 -1.27
CA ASN A 149 6.59 -16.93 -1.33
C ASN A 149 5.19 -16.71 -1.89
N SER A 150 4.87 -15.50 -2.37
CA SER A 150 3.54 -15.21 -2.94
C SER A 150 3.26 -16.08 -4.15
N GLU A 151 2.06 -16.66 -4.23
CA GLU A 151 1.57 -17.39 -5.40
C GLU A 151 1.50 -16.50 -6.66
N LEU A 152 1.43 -15.18 -6.47
CA LEU A 152 1.45 -14.21 -7.55
C LEU A 152 2.86 -13.97 -8.12
N SER A 153 3.91 -14.47 -7.45
CA SER A 153 5.30 -14.30 -7.85
C SER A 153 5.64 -15.15 -9.08
N LYS A 154 5.67 -14.52 -10.27
CA LYS A 154 5.97 -15.21 -11.55
C LYS A 154 7.45 -15.59 -11.74
N ILE A 155 8.27 -15.55 -10.69
CA ILE A 155 9.71 -15.87 -10.79
C ILE A 155 9.99 -17.37 -10.79
N LYS A 156 9.01 -18.21 -10.42
CA LYS A 156 9.13 -19.68 -10.57
C LYS A 156 9.33 -20.12 -12.02
N ASP A 157 8.93 -19.32 -13.01
CA ASP A 157 8.92 -19.71 -14.43
C ASP A 157 10.01 -19.04 -15.31
N ARG A 158 10.92 -18.24 -14.73
CA ARG A 158 12.07 -17.74 -15.51
C ARG A 158 13.24 -18.70 -15.35
N PRO A 159 13.67 -19.41 -16.42
CA PRO A 159 14.89 -20.19 -16.35
C PRO A 159 16.03 -19.25 -15.99
N LEU A 160 16.86 -19.66 -15.03
CA LEU A 160 18.13 -19.02 -14.75
C LEU A 160 18.93 -19.07 -16.07
N LEU A 161 19.06 -17.92 -16.73
CA LEU A 161 19.99 -17.81 -17.86
C LEU A 161 21.37 -18.21 -17.34
N PRO A 162 22.06 -19.18 -17.97
CA PRO A 162 23.37 -19.59 -17.52
C PRO A 162 24.32 -18.40 -17.60
N THR A 163 24.97 -18.09 -16.48
CA THR A 163 26.08 -17.15 -16.42
C THR A 163 27.15 -17.64 -17.39
N THR A 164 27.31 -16.95 -18.51
CA THR A 164 28.41 -17.22 -19.43
C THR A 164 29.70 -16.84 -18.71
N THR A 165 30.64 -17.79 -18.73
CA THR A 165 31.94 -17.80 -18.05
C THR A 165 32.86 -16.68 -18.55
#